data_AF-A0A1M6VI72-F1
#
_entry.id   AF-A0A1M6VI72-F1
#
_cell.length_a   1.000
_cell.length_b   1.000
_cell.length_c   1.000
_cell.angle_alpha   90.00
_cell.angle_beta   90.00
_cell.angle_gamma   90.00
#
_symmetry.space_group_name_H-M   'P 1'
#
loop_
_entity.id
_entity.type
_entity.pdbx_description
1 polymer ?
#
loop_
_entity_poly.entity_id
_entity_poly.type
_entity_poly.pdbx_seq_one_letter_code
_entity_poly.pdbx_strand_id
1 'polypeptide(L)'
;MWAPRLVAVTGIGLVLAGPFVLQGGGGFPVGDPGVPGMTASTIGHLVVGTIAFAALIAANFVAGHHYSRTGQARLARGSRLAGAVFLAGDLYSTAGGYAGPLVLAVTVLVAMGWLGVVAAVERRR
;
A
#
# COMPACT_ATOMS: atom_id res chain seq x y z
N MET A 1 15.45 -4.81 -13.20
CA MET A 1 14.56 -3.82 -12.53
C MET A 1 14.02 -4.43 -11.24
N TRP A 2 14.00 -3.70 -10.11
CA TRP A 2 13.52 -4.22 -8.81
C TRP A 2 12.00 -4.24 -8.67
N ALA A 3 11.27 -3.50 -9.51
CA ALA A 3 9.83 -3.36 -9.42
C ALA A 3 9.07 -4.71 -9.37
N PRO A 4 9.36 -5.75 -10.19
CA PRO A 4 8.68 -7.04 -10.11
C PRO A 4 8.87 -7.75 -8.76
N ARG A 5 10.06 -7.64 -8.16
CA ARG A 5 10.35 -8.23 -6.85
C ARG A 5 9.55 -7.53 -5.75
N LEU A 6 9.46 -6.20 -5.79
CA LEU A 6 8.67 -5.41 -4.84
C LEU A 6 7.16 -5.68 -4.96
N VAL A 7 6.67 -5.88 -6.19
CA VAL A 7 5.29 -6.31 -6.43
C VAL A 7 5.03 -7.71 -5.87
N ALA A 8 5.97 -8.64 -6.02
CA ALA A 8 5.85 -9.97 -5.40
C ALA A 8 5.80 -9.89 -3.87
N VAL A 9 6.66 -9.06 -3.25
CA VAL A 9 6.63 -8.80 -1.79
C VAL A 9 5.29 -8.22 -1.36
N THR A 10 4.74 -7.27 -2.13
CA THR A 10 3.41 -6.70 -1.86
C THR A 10 2.34 -7.80 -1.86
N GLY A 11 2.32 -8.66 -2.89
CA GLY A 11 1.35 -9.75 -3.00
C GLY A 11 1.48 -10.79 -1.88
N ILE A 12 2.71 -11.19 -1.54
CA ILE A 12 2.96 -12.10 -0.42
C ILE A 12 2.48 -11.47 0.90
N GLY A 13 2.77 -10.20 1.13
CA GLY A 13 2.32 -9.48 2.31
C GLY A 13 0.79 -9.43 2.41
N LEU A 14 0.08 -9.14 1.32
CA LEU A 14 -1.39 -9.15 1.30
C LEU A 14 -1.97 -10.52 1.66
N VAL A 15 -1.37 -11.62 1.18
CA VAL A 15 -1.80 -12.98 1.52
C VAL A 15 -1.51 -13.29 3.00
N LEU A 16 -0.31 -12.93 3.48
CA LEU A 16 0.10 -13.17 4.86
C LEU A 16 -0.69 -12.32 5.86
N ALA A 17 -1.25 -11.18 5.47
CA ALA A 17 -2.07 -10.34 6.33
C ALA A 17 -3.43 -10.97 6.65
N GLY A 18 -3.95 -11.87 5.79
CA GLY A 18 -5.25 -12.50 5.96
C GLY A 18 -5.41 -13.32 7.25
N PRO A 19 -4.47 -14.24 7.58
CA PRO A 19 -4.48 -15.00 8.82
C PRO A 19 -4.38 -14.14 10.10
N PHE A 20 -3.73 -12.97 10.01
CA PHE A 20 -3.63 -12.04 11.13
C PHE A 20 -4.90 -11.18 11.17
N VAL A 21 -5.88 -11.60 11.96
CA VAL A 21 -7.09 -10.82 12.17
C VAL A 21 -6.74 -9.55 12.95
N LEU A 22 -7.03 -8.40 12.36
CA LEU A 22 -6.98 -7.12 13.05
C LEU A 22 -8.14 -7.07 14.04
N GLN A 23 -7.87 -7.33 15.31
CA GLN A 23 -8.84 -7.16 16.38
C GLN A 23 -8.91 -5.65 16.66
N GLY A 24 -10.06 -5.06 16.37
CA GLY A 24 -10.24 -3.62 16.47
C GLY A 24 -9.91 -3.13 17.88
N GLY A 25 -9.13 -2.06 17.98
CA GLY A 25 -9.32 -1.12 19.07
C GLY A 25 -10.73 -0.56 18.88
N GLY A 26 -11.72 -1.05 19.62
CA GLY A 26 -13.12 -0.67 19.57
C GLY A 26 -13.31 0.78 20.00
N GLY A 27 -12.85 1.68 19.14
CA GLY A 27 -12.81 3.11 19.36
C GLY A 27 -14.18 3.78 19.34
N PHE A 28 -15.27 3.06 19.61
CA PHE A 28 -16.54 3.71 19.93
C PHE A 28 -17.39 2.89 20.91
N PRO A 29 -17.53 3.36 22.17
CA PRO A 29 -16.89 4.55 22.74
C PRO A 29 -15.40 4.30 23.03
N VAL A 30 -14.60 5.38 22.94
CA VAL A 30 -13.22 5.39 23.44
C VAL A 30 -13.23 5.00 24.93
N GLY A 31 -12.51 3.93 25.30
CA GLY A 31 -12.38 3.48 26.68
C GLY A 31 -13.26 2.28 27.07
N ASP A 32 -13.92 1.61 26.11
CA ASP A 32 -14.67 0.39 26.39
C ASP A 32 -13.71 -0.74 26.86
N PRO A 33 -13.82 -1.22 28.12
CA PRO A 33 -12.98 -2.30 28.65
C PRO A 33 -13.24 -3.65 27.98
N GLY A 34 -14.31 -3.79 27.18
CA GLY A 34 -14.58 -4.95 26.34
C GLY A 34 -13.75 -5.01 25.06
N VAL A 35 -12.97 -3.98 24.76
CA VAL A 35 -12.10 -3.93 23.59
C VAL A 35 -10.79 -4.68 23.87
N PRO A 36 -10.49 -5.76 23.13
CA PRO A 36 -9.21 -6.43 23.24
C PRO A 36 -8.08 -5.44 22.95
N GLY A 37 -7.10 -5.35 23.87
CA GLY A 37 -5.86 -4.62 23.61
C GLY A 37 -5.10 -5.19 22.41
N MET A 38 -3.96 -4.57 22.08
CA MET A 38 -3.12 -4.98 20.95
C MET A 38 -2.66 -6.43 21.09
N THR A 39 -3.27 -7.34 20.33
CA THR A 39 -2.94 -8.77 20.37
C THR A 39 -1.80 -9.10 19.41
N ALA A 40 -1.19 -10.28 19.57
CA ALA A 40 -0.19 -10.78 18.63
C ALA A 40 -0.71 -10.84 17.18
N SER A 41 -2.00 -11.15 17.01
CA SER A 41 -2.66 -11.13 15.71
C SER A 41 -2.75 -9.71 15.15
N THR A 42 -3.19 -8.73 15.95
CA THR A 42 -3.21 -7.31 15.55
C THR A 42 -1.82 -6.81 15.18
N ILE A 43 -0.80 -7.13 15.98
CA ILE A 43 0.61 -6.75 15.69
C ILE A 43 1.08 -7.40 14.39
N GLY A 44 0.80 -8.69 14.19
CA GLY A 44 1.15 -9.41 12.97
C GLY A 44 0.53 -8.77 11.72
N HIS A 45 -0.75 -8.41 11.79
CA HIS A 45 -1.45 -7.74 10.69
C HIS A 45 -0.79 -6.40 10.35
N LEU A 46 -0.50 -5.58 11.37
CA LEU A 46 0.11 -4.26 11.19
C LEU A 46 1.53 -4.35 10.62
N VAL A 47 2.35 -5.28 11.10
CA VAL A 47 3.73 -5.48 10.61
C VAL A 47 3.71 -5.93 9.15
N VAL A 48 2.92 -6.95 8.82
CA VAL A 48 2.84 -7.48 7.46
C VAL A 48 2.23 -6.44 6.50
N GLY A 49 1.19 -5.73 6.94
CA GLY A 49 0.58 -4.63 6.19
C GLY A 49 1.58 -3.51 5.90
N THR A 50 2.36 -3.09 6.89
CA THR A 50 3.41 -2.06 6.73
C THR A 50 4.44 -2.46 5.68
N ILE A 51 4.90 -3.72 5.72
CA ILE A 51 5.86 -4.25 4.73
C ILE A 51 5.25 -4.24 3.33
N ALA A 52 3.99 -4.71 3.19
CA ALA A 52 3.30 -4.76 1.91
C ALA A 52 3.11 -3.36 1.32
N PHE A 53 2.67 -2.40 2.12
CA PHE A 53 2.42 -1.02 1.71
C PHE A 53 3.72 -0.30 1.34
N ALA A 54 4.76 -0.43 2.15
CA ALA A 54 6.08 0.13 1.84
C ALA A 54 6.65 -0.45 0.54
N ALA A 55 6.51 -1.76 0.31
CA ALA A 55 6.95 -2.40 -0.93
C ALA A 55 6.19 -1.88 -2.15
N LEU A 56 4.87 -1.68 -2.05
CA LEU A 56 4.04 -1.14 -3.14
C LEU A 56 4.38 0.32 -3.47
N ILE A 57 4.59 1.15 -2.46
CA ILE A 57 5.06 2.54 -2.62
C ILE A 57 6.42 2.55 -3.32
N ALA A 58 7.37 1.74 -2.82
CA ALA A 58 8.70 1.62 -3.42
C ALA A 58 8.64 1.12 -4.87
N ALA A 59 7.77 0.16 -5.19
CA ALA A 59 7.60 -0.35 -6.54
C ALA A 59 7.22 0.75 -7.53
N ASN A 60 6.31 1.64 -7.15
CA ASN A 60 5.88 2.79 -7.93
C ASN A 60 7.04 3.79 -8.16
N PHE A 61 7.82 4.12 -7.13
CA PHE A 61 8.98 5.00 -7.29
C PHE A 61 10.11 4.37 -8.12
N VAL A 62 10.38 3.08 -7.95
CA VAL A 62 11.38 2.35 -8.74
C VAL A 62 10.97 2.30 -10.21
N ALA A 63 9.69 2.04 -10.51
CA ALA A 63 9.16 2.13 -11.87
C ALA A 63 9.32 3.55 -12.43
N GLY A 64 8.98 4.58 -11.64
CA GLY A 64 9.15 5.97 -12.03
C GLY A 64 10.61 6.36 -12.33
N HIS A 65 11.55 5.87 -11.53
CA HIS A 65 12.99 6.06 -11.74
C HIS A 65 13.44 5.37 -13.03
N HIS A 66 13.04 4.11 -13.24
CA HIS A 66 13.35 3.36 -14.46
C HIS A 66 12.87 4.09 -15.72
N TYR A 67 11.59 4.51 -15.76
CA TYR A 67 11.03 5.22 -16.90
C TYR A 67 11.62 6.60 -17.14
N SER A 68 12.16 7.24 -16.10
CA SER A 68 12.91 8.49 -16.28
C SER A 68 14.22 8.26 -17.03
N ARG A 69 14.93 7.17 -16.73
CA ARG A 69 16.19 6.83 -17.39
C ARG A 69 16.00 6.37 -18.84
N THR A 70 14.82 5.84 -19.18
CA THR A 70 14.50 5.37 -20.54
C THR A 70 13.77 6.41 -21.40
N GLY A 71 13.68 7.67 -20.94
CA GLY A 71 13.05 8.78 -21.69
C GLY A 71 11.53 8.78 -21.71
N GLN A 72 10.87 7.90 -20.93
CA GLN A 72 9.42 7.73 -20.94
C GLN A 72 8.74 8.61 -19.89
N ALA A 73 8.79 9.93 -20.12
CA ALA A 73 8.40 10.94 -19.13
C ALA A 73 6.95 10.79 -18.59
N ARG A 74 6.00 10.30 -19.40
CA ARG A 74 4.60 10.10 -18.97
C ARG A 74 4.48 8.94 -17.97
N LEU A 75 5.10 7.80 -18.26
CA LEU A 75 5.11 6.64 -17.37
C LEU A 75 5.90 6.91 -16.09
N ALA A 76 6.99 7.67 -16.21
CA ALA A 76 7.76 8.12 -15.06
C ALA A 76 6.92 8.96 -14.08
N ARG A 77 6.22 9.98 -14.60
CA ARG A 77 5.37 10.87 -13.78
C ARG A 77 4.18 10.11 -13.17
N GLY A 78 3.46 9.32 -13.96
CA GLY A 78 2.33 8.56 -13.44
C GLY A 78 2.72 7.60 -12.32
N SER A 79 3.88 6.94 -12.43
CA SER A 79 4.36 6.02 -11.39
C SER A 79 4.72 6.74 -10.10
N ARG A 80 5.37 7.91 -10.18
CA ARG A 80 5.67 8.71 -8.97
C ARG A 80 4.40 9.27 -8.34
N LEU A 81 3.45 9.75 -9.14
CA LEU A 81 2.18 10.27 -8.63
C LEU A 81 1.36 9.18 -7.94
N ALA A 82 1.25 7.98 -8.54
CA ALA A 82 0.55 6.87 -7.92
C ALA A 82 1.19 6.46 -6.58
N GLY A 83 2.52 6.37 -6.52
CA GLY A 83 3.24 6.11 -5.27
C GLY A 83 3.06 7.21 -4.21
N ALA A 84 3.10 8.49 -4.62
CA ALA A 84 2.91 9.62 -3.72
C ALA A 84 1.47 9.74 -3.18
N VAL A 85 0.47 9.49 -4.03
CA VAL A 85 -0.95 9.46 -3.63
C VAL A 85 -1.18 8.36 -2.59
N PHE A 86 -0.60 7.18 -2.80
CA PHE A 86 -0.70 6.11 -1.82
C PHE A 86 0.02 6.44 -0.51
N LEU A 87 1.26 6.93 -0.57
CA LEU A 87 1.98 7.36 0.64
C LEU A 87 1.19 8.41 1.44
N ALA A 88 0.60 9.40 0.76
CA ALA A 88 -0.21 10.42 1.42
C ALA A 88 -1.48 9.84 2.07
N GLY A 89 -2.17 8.93 1.37
CA GLY A 89 -3.36 8.26 1.90
C GLY A 89 -3.07 7.33 3.09
N ASP A 90 -1.94 6.63 3.04
CA ASP A 90 -1.47 5.76 4.12
C ASP A 90 -1.13 6.55 5.40
N LEU A 91 -0.38 7.64 5.25
CA LEU A 91 -0.08 8.55 6.36
C LEU A 91 -1.35 9.22 6.90
N TYR A 92 -2.27 9.64 6.03
CA TYR A 92 -3.56 10.22 6.45
C TYR A 92 -4.41 9.23 7.26
N SER A 93 -4.50 7.98 6.81
CA SER A 93 -5.23 6.92 7.51
C SER A 93 -4.58 6.61 8.86
N THR A 94 -3.25 6.48 8.89
CA THR A 94 -2.49 6.20 10.11
C THR A 94 -2.62 7.33 11.14
N ALA A 95 -2.71 8.58 10.68
CA ALA A 95 -2.94 9.75 11.53
C ALA A 95 -4.38 9.85 12.08
N GLY A 96 -5.27 8.90 11.76
CA GLY A 96 -6.66 8.92 12.22
C GLY A 96 -7.56 9.90 11.46
N GLY A 97 -7.23 10.20 10.20
CA GLY A 97 -8.03 11.07 9.35
C GLY A 97 -9.48 10.58 9.17
N TYR A 98 -10.40 11.51 8.90
CA TYR A 98 -11.81 11.19 8.64
C TYR A 98 -11.93 10.21 7.47
N ALA A 99 -12.70 9.13 7.66
CA ALA A 99 -12.80 8.03 6.71
C ALA A 99 -11.43 7.43 6.30
N GLY A 100 -10.45 7.42 7.21
CA GLY A 100 -9.09 6.93 6.99
C GLY A 100 -9.00 5.57 6.25
N PRO A 101 -9.73 4.52 6.70
CA PRO A 101 -9.72 3.23 6.01
C PRO A 101 -10.19 3.29 4.55
N LEU A 102 -11.17 4.15 4.25
CA LEU A 102 -11.66 4.36 2.88
C LEU A 102 -10.60 5.08 2.04
N VAL A 103 -9.97 6.13 2.58
CA VAL A 103 -8.88 6.86 1.90
C VAL A 103 -7.69 5.92 1.62
N LEU A 104 -7.32 5.10 2.60
CA LEU A 104 -6.30 4.06 2.43
C LEU A 104 -6.67 3.10 1.30
N ALA A 105 -7.88 2.53 1.33
CA ALA A 105 -8.34 1.58 0.33
C ALA A 105 -8.31 2.18 -1.09
N VAL A 106 -8.82 3.40 -1.26
CA VAL A 106 -8.83 4.09 -2.57
C VAL A 106 -7.42 4.32 -3.08
N THR A 107 -6.52 4.83 -2.23
CA THR A 107 -5.18 5.19 -2.66
C THR A 107 -4.28 3.97 -2.90
N VAL A 108 -4.45 2.87 -2.14
CA VAL A 108 -3.88 1.54 -2.45
C VAL A 108 -4.32 1.09 -3.84
N LEU A 109 -5.63 1.13 -4.12
CA LEU A 109 -6.18 0.69 -5.41
C LEU A 109 -5.66 1.53 -6.58
N VAL A 110 -5.45 2.84 -6.38
CA VAL A 110 -4.81 3.71 -7.37
C VAL A 110 -3.37 3.25 -7.66
N ALA A 111 -2.58 2.97 -6.62
CA ALA A 111 -1.20 2.49 -6.78
C ALA A 111 -1.12 1.12 -7.46
N MET A 112 -1.99 0.18 -7.07
CA MET A 112 -2.07 -1.15 -7.70
C MET A 112 -2.55 -1.06 -9.15
N GLY A 113 -3.61 -0.28 -9.39
CA GLY A 113 -4.16 -0.07 -10.73
C GLY A 113 -3.15 0.54 -11.69
N TRP A 114 -2.37 1.52 -11.23
CA TRP A 114 -1.30 2.10 -12.04
C TRP A 114 -0.21 1.08 -12.40
N LEU A 115 0.25 0.26 -11.44
CA LEU A 115 1.20 -0.82 -11.74
C LEU A 115 0.60 -1.86 -12.70
N GLY A 116 -0.70 -2.12 -12.63
CA GLY A 116 -1.43 -2.92 -13.62
C GLY A 116 -1.36 -2.33 -15.03
N VAL A 117 -1.56 -1.01 -15.17
CA VAL A 117 -1.38 -0.30 -16.45
C VAL A 117 0.04 -0.41 -16.95
N VAL A 118 1.04 -0.19 -16.08
CA VAL A 118 2.46 -0.35 -16.41
C VAL A 118 2.76 -1.75 -16.92
N ALA A 119 2.29 -2.78 -16.22
CA ALA A 119 2.45 -4.17 -16.63
C ALA A 119 1.76 -4.46 -17.98
N ALA A 120 0.59 -3.90 -18.23
CA ALA A 120 -0.11 -4.04 -19.51
C ALA A 120 0.63 -3.36 -20.66
N VAL A 121 1.26 -2.21 -20.42
CA VAL A 121 2.09 -1.51 -21.41
C VAL A 121 3.34 -2.33 -21.74
N GLU A 122 4.04 -2.85 -20.74
CA GLU A 122 5.24 -3.67 -20.97
C GLU A 122 4.93 -5.00 -21.66
N ARG A 123 3.76 -5.61 -21.42
CA ARG A 123 3.33 -6.83 -22.15
C ARG A 123 3.05 -6.60 -23.64
N ARG A 124 2.80 -5.36 -24.06
CA ARG A 124 2.48 -5.00 -25.45
C ARG A 124 3.70 -4.55 -26.26
N ARG A 125 4.88 -4.50 -25.63
CA ARG A 125 6.17 -4.21 -26.27
C ARG A 125 6.86 -5.50 -26.66
#